data_AF-A0A954WCS2-F1
#
_entry.id   AF-A0A954WCS2-F1
#
_cell.length_a   1.000
_cell.length_b   1.000
_cell.length_c   1.000
_cell.angle_alpha   90.00
_cell.angle_beta   90.00
_cell.angle_gamma   90.00
#
_symmetry.space_group_name_H-M   'P 1'
#
loop_
_entity.id
_entity.type
_entity.pdbx_description
1 polymer ?
#
loop_
_entity_poly.entity_id
_entity_poly.type
_entity_poly.pdbx_seq_one_letter_code
_entity_poly.pdbx_strand_id
1 'polypeptide(L)'
;LQDVTVERRQHLQSELFASILASEELEVVPGNAILDEQHDFVISIRAKRAPMVTGEAGLAALEVAERVLSAMRISTWHAPRKAGTPVASPSEAPAALPMTPTPQPIHPHPRKRRRAG
;
A
#
# COMPACT_ATOMS: atom_id res chain seq x y z
N LEU A 1 29.44 -4.09 -26.81
CA LEU A 1 28.38 -4.26 -25.80
C LEU A 1 28.35 -5.74 -25.46
N GLN A 2 28.55 -6.10 -24.19
CA GLN A 2 28.71 -7.49 -23.75
C GLN A 2 27.44 -8.31 -23.98
N ASP A 3 27.60 -9.51 -24.53
CA ASP A 3 26.53 -10.51 -24.68
C ASP A 3 26.12 -11.02 -23.29
N VAL A 4 25.04 -10.46 -22.74
CA VAL A 4 24.44 -10.95 -21.50
C VAL A 4 23.71 -12.26 -21.82
N THR A 5 24.29 -13.38 -21.39
CA THR A 5 23.68 -14.70 -21.52
C THR A 5 22.30 -14.73 -20.85
N VAL A 6 21.44 -15.65 -21.29
CA VAL A 6 20.06 -15.76 -20.77
C VAL A 6 20.08 -16.03 -19.27
N GLU A 7 21.01 -16.87 -18.79
CA GLU A 7 21.15 -17.15 -17.35
C GLU A 7 21.60 -15.90 -16.58
N ARG A 8 22.52 -15.11 -17.13
CA ARG A 8 22.99 -13.87 -16.48
C ARG A 8 21.88 -12.82 -16.41
N ARG A 9 21.02 -12.77 -17.43
CA ARG A 9 19.86 -11.86 -17.45
C ARG A 9 18.82 -12.25 -16.41
N GLN A 10 18.54 -13.55 -16.26
CA GLN A 10 17.61 -14.06 -15.24
C GLN A 10 18.14 -13.82 -13.82
N HIS A 11 19.43 -14.07 -13.60
CA HIS A 11 20.07 -13.82 -12.31
C HIS A 11 20.08 -12.33 -11.94
N LEU A 12 20.39 -11.45 -12.90
CA LEU A 12 20.29 -10.00 -12.68
C LEU A 12 18.85 -9.57 -12.43
N GLN A 13 17.85 -10.15 -13.11
CA GLN A 13 16.46 -9.83 -12.86
C GLN A 13 16.05 -10.19 -11.42
N SER A 14 16.38 -11.38 -10.93
CA SER A 14 16.03 -11.78 -9.56
C SER A 14 16.76 -10.93 -8.50
N GLU A 15 18.07 -10.74 -8.65
CA GLU A 15 18.88 -10.03 -7.66
C GLU A 15 18.67 -8.52 -7.66
N LEU A 16 18.45 -7.91 -8.83
CA LEU A 16 18.25 -6.47 -8.93
C LEU A 16 16.94 -6.06 -8.24
N PHE A 17 15.86 -6.83 -8.43
CA PHE A 17 14.61 -6.54 -7.73
C PHE A 17 14.72 -6.81 -6.22
N ALA A 18 15.37 -7.90 -5.82
CA ALA A 18 15.54 -8.23 -4.41
C ALA A 18 16.47 -7.26 -3.65
N SER A 19 17.49 -6.70 -4.32
CA SER A 19 18.46 -5.78 -3.68
C SER A 19 18.05 -4.31 -3.72
N ILE A 20 17.26 -3.89 -4.72
CA ILE A 20 16.83 -2.49 -4.87
C ILE A 20 15.48 -2.24 -4.20
N LEU A 21 14.56 -3.19 -4.24
CA LEU A 21 13.26 -3.07 -3.59
C LEU A 21 13.33 -3.76 -2.23
N ALA A 22 13.12 -2.98 -1.17
CA ALA A 22 12.90 -3.54 0.16
C ALA A 22 11.62 -4.39 0.11
N SER A 23 11.80 -5.70 0.01
CA SER A 23 10.72 -6.68 0.06
C SER A 23 10.65 -7.23 1.48
N GLU A 24 9.53 -7.00 2.14
CA GLU A 24 9.21 -7.65 3.41
C GLU A 24 8.10 -8.67 3.19
N GLU A 25 8.27 -9.86 3.76
CA GLU A 25 7.21 -10.86 3.81
C GLU A 25 6.38 -10.58 5.06
N LEU A 26 5.16 -10.08 4.85
CA LEU A 26 4.21 -9.81 5.91
C LEU A 26 3.41 -11.09 6.19
N GLU A 27 3.51 -11.59 7.43
CA GLU A 27 2.67 -12.70 7.88
C GLU A 27 1.21 -12.27 7.90
N VAL A 28 0.40 -12.83 6.98
CA VAL A 28 -1.03 -12.60 6.95
C VAL A 28 -1.69 -13.50 7.98
N VAL A 29 -2.11 -12.92 9.10
CA VAL A 29 -2.91 -13.64 10.09
C VAL A 29 -4.27 -13.98 9.47
N PRO A 30 -4.68 -15.26 9.44
CA PRO A 30 -5.99 -15.63 8.95
C PRO A 30 -7.08 -14.94 9.78
N GLY A 31 -7.92 -14.14 9.13
CA GLY A 31 -8.96 -13.36 9.78
C GLY A 31 -10.09 -13.00 8.81
N ASN A 32 -11.28 -12.73 9.37
CA ASN A 32 -12.41 -12.24 8.60
C ASN A 32 -12.59 -10.76 8.92
N ALA A 33 -11.90 -9.92 8.16
CA ALA A 33 -11.92 -8.47 8.35
C ALA A 33 -13.34 -7.88 8.37
N ILE A 34 -14.26 -8.42 7.57
CA ILE A 34 -15.66 -7.98 7.56
C ILE A 34 -16.37 -8.33 8.86
N LEU A 35 -16.16 -9.54 9.39
CA LEU A 35 -16.73 -9.94 10.67
C LEU A 35 -16.15 -9.10 11.82
N ASP A 36 -14.86 -8.80 11.76
CA ASP A 36 -14.18 -7.97 12.77
C ASP A 36 -14.71 -6.53 12.76
N GLU A 37 -14.96 -5.95 11.58
CA GLU A 37 -15.57 -4.63 11.43
C GLU A 37 -17.00 -4.60 11.99
N GLN A 38 -17.83 -5.60 11.64
CA GLN A 38 -19.19 -5.71 12.16
C GLN A 38 -19.21 -5.84 13.69
N HIS A 39 -18.28 -6.62 14.24
CA HIS A 39 -18.14 -6.79 15.68
C HIS A 39 -17.71 -5.49 16.36
N ASP A 40 -16.74 -4.77 15.80
CA ASP A 40 -16.32 -3.45 16.30
C ASP A 40 -17.48 -2.45 16.28
N PHE A 41 -18.27 -2.41 15.20
CA PHE A 41 -19.42 -1.53 15.09
C PHE A 41 -20.45 -1.77 16.20
N VAL A 42 -20.82 -3.03 16.43
CA VAL A 42 -21.77 -3.40 17.50
C VAL A 42 -21.22 -3.05 18.89
N ILE A 43 -19.93 -3.31 19.15
CA ILE A 43 -19.28 -2.92 20.40
C ILE A 43 -19.32 -1.40 20.58
N SER A 44 -19.06 -0.64 19.53
CA SER A 44 -18.99 0.81 19.57
C SER A 44 -20.32 1.44 19.97
N ILE A 45 -21.43 0.92 19.44
CA ILE A 45 -22.79 1.31 19.85
C ILE A 45 -22.99 1.03 21.34
N ARG A 46 -22.69 -0.20 21.77
CA ARG A 46 -22.93 -0.63 23.18
C ARG A 46 -22.08 0.16 24.17
N ALA A 47 -20.83 0.43 23.81
CA ALA A 47 -19.86 1.14 24.64
C ALA A 47 -19.94 2.67 24.50
N LYS A 48 -20.83 3.20 23.63
CA LYS A 48 -20.96 4.63 23.31
C LYS A 48 -19.61 5.27 22.93
N ARG A 49 -18.81 4.57 22.12
CA ARG A 49 -17.56 5.09 21.55
C ARG A 49 -17.66 5.17 20.04
N ALA A 50 -16.73 5.89 19.42
CA ALA A 50 -16.55 5.85 17.98
C ALA A 50 -16.13 4.44 17.51
N PRO A 51 -16.63 3.98 16.35
CA PRO A 51 -16.07 2.81 15.68
C PRO A 51 -14.64 3.07 15.21
N MET A 52 -13.89 1.99 14.98
CA MET A 52 -12.54 2.05 14.45
C MET A 52 -12.50 2.73 13.08
N VAL A 53 -13.53 2.53 12.25
CA VAL A 53 -13.71 3.20 10.97
C VAL A 53 -14.90 4.15 11.07
N THR A 54 -14.64 5.45 11.09
CA THR A 54 -15.68 6.49 11.13
C THR A 54 -16.07 6.96 9.73
N GLY A 55 -17.16 7.74 9.65
CA GLY A 55 -17.59 8.36 8.39
C GLY A 55 -16.56 9.34 7.83
N GLU A 56 -15.89 10.11 8.70
CA GLU A 56 -14.83 11.06 8.32
C GLU A 56 -13.62 10.34 7.73
N ALA A 57 -13.23 9.20 8.30
CA ALA A 57 -12.17 8.37 7.75
C ALA A 57 -12.54 7.84 6.35
N GLY A 58 -13.80 7.44 6.15
CA GLY A 58 -14.32 7.03 4.84
C GLY A 58 -14.31 8.17 3.82
N LEU A 59 -14.72 9.38 4.22
CA LEU A 59 -14.68 10.56 3.36
C LEU A 59 -13.24 10.90 2.93
N ALA A 60 -12.30 10.92 3.88
CA ALA A 60 -10.90 11.21 3.59
C ALA A 60 -10.29 10.17 2.62
N ALA A 61 -10.65 8.89 2.76
CA ALA A 61 -10.23 7.85 1.83
C ALA A 61 -10.77 8.10 0.41
N LEU A 62 -12.04 8.50 0.28
CA LEU A 62 -12.66 8.82 -1.01
C LEU A 62 -11.96 10.02 -1.68
N GLU A 63 -11.65 11.08 -0.94
CA GLU A 63 -10.92 12.24 -1.46
C GLU A 63 -9.52 11.89 -1.97
N VAL A 64 -8.82 10.94 -1.31
CA VAL A 64 -7.55 10.41 -1.81
C VAL A 64 -7.77 9.63 -3.11
N ALA A 65 -8.77 8.75 -3.14
CA ALA A 65 -9.06 7.94 -4.32
C ALA A 65 -9.36 8.81 -5.57
N GLU A 66 -10.17 9.87 -5.41
CA GLU A 66 -10.47 10.81 -6.50
C GLU A 66 -9.23 11.55 -7.03
N ARG A 67 -8.31 11.92 -6.13
CA ARG A 67 -7.02 12.51 -6.52
C ARG A 67 -6.16 11.54 -7.32
N VAL A 68 -6.10 10.27 -6.91
CA VAL A 68 -5.37 9.23 -7.65
C VAL A 68 -5.97 9.02 -9.04
N LEU A 69 -7.30 8.88 -9.14
CA LEU A 69 -7.98 8.73 -10.44
C LEU A 69 -7.73 9.94 -11.36
N SER A 70 -7.74 11.15 -10.79
CA SER A 70 -7.43 12.38 -11.52
C SER A 70 -5.99 12.39 -12.05
N ALA A 71 -5.02 11.98 -11.23
CA ALA A 71 -3.61 11.87 -11.64
C ALA A 71 -3.41 10.79 -12.73
N MET A 72 -4.10 9.65 -12.62
CA MET A 72 -4.05 8.60 -13.63
C MET A 72 -4.61 9.04 -14.98
N ARG A 73 -5.64 9.90 -15.01
CA ARG A 73 -6.19 10.46 -16.26
C ARG A 73 -5.22 11.41 -16.97
N ILE A 74 -4.37 12.11 -16.22
CA ILE A 74 -3.34 13.02 -16.77
C ILE A 74 -2.12 12.22 -17.26
N SER A 75 -1.83 11.09 -16.60
CA SER A 75 -0.81 10.13 -17.03
C SER A 75 -1.21 9.47 -18.35
N THR A 76 -0.51 9.80 -19.44
CA THR A 76 -0.61 9.22 -20.79
C THR A 76 -0.09 7.78 -20.85
N TRP A 77 -0.54 6.92 -19.93
CA TRP A 77 -0.14 5.51 -19.87
C TRP A 77 -0.48 4.74 -21.16
N HIS A 78 -1.42 5.25 -21.95
CA HIS A 78 -1.87 4.66 -23.22
C HIS A 78 -1.58 5.50 -24.47
N ALA A 79 -0.76 6.55 -24.41
CA ALA A 79 -0.38 7.23 -25.66
C ALA A 79 0.43 6.27 -26.54
N PRO A 80 0.01 5.99 -27.80
CA PRO A 80 0.80 5.16 -28.69
C PRO A 80 2.18 5.81 -28.84
N ARG A 81 3.23 5.10 -28.43
CA ARG A 81 4.62 5.52 -28.62
C ARG A 81 4.83 5.80 -30.10
N LYS A 82 5.10 7.06 -30.46
CA LYS A 82 5.78 7.33 -31.73
C LYS A 82 7.21 6.79 -31.58
N ALA A 83 7.59 5.85 -32.43
CA ALA A 83 8.96 5.36 -32.47
C ALA A 83 9.92 6.54 -32.70
N GLY A 84 10.85 6.77 -31.76
CA GLY A 84 11.93 7.76 -31.92
C GLY A 84 11.91 8.97 -30.97
N THR A 85 10.93 9.13 -30.08
CA THR A 85 10.98 10.20 -29.07
C THR A 85 11.90 9.81 -27.90
N PRO A 86 12.79 10.70 -27.40
CA PRO A 86 13.63 10.41 -26.24
C PRO A 86 12.76 10.05 -25.04
N VAL A 87 13.22 9.09 -24.24
CA VAL A 87 12.61 8.71 -22.97
C VAL A 87 12.45 9.97 -22.12
N ALA A 88 11.22 10.30 -21.71
CA ALA A 88 11.02 11.19 -20.59
C ALA A 88 11.65 10.48 -19.38
N SER A 89 12.84 10.95 -18.99
CA SER A 89 13.42 10.58 -17.71
C SER A 89 12.47 11.07 -16.62
N PRO A 90 12.34 10.37 -15.48
CA PRO A 90 11.59 10.86 -14.34
C PRO A 90 12.36 12.03 -13.72
N SER A 91 12.24 13.19 -14.34
CA SER A 91 12.67 14.51 -13.88
C SER A 91 11.46 15.37 -14.21
N GLU A 92 10.45 15.51 -13.37
CA GLU A 92 10.50 15.77 -11.94
C GLU A 92 9.44 14.92 -11.23
N ALA A 93 9.85 14.22 -10.17
CA ALA A 93 8.87 13.80 -9.18
C ALA A 93 8.18 15.07 -8.64
N PRO A 94 6.84 15.14 -8.52
CA PRO A 94 6.23 16.19 -7.72
C PRO A 94 6.90 16.10 -6.34
N ALA A 95 7.44 17.23 -5.86
CA ALA A 95 8.22 17.33 -4.65
C ALA A 95 7.69 16.35 -3.60
N ALA A 96 8.49 15.35 -3.26
CA ALA A 96 8.14 14.30 -2.32
C ALA A 96 7.56 14.98 -1.08
N LEU A 97 6.25 14.87 -0.89
CA LEU A 97 5.65 15.22 0.39
C LEU A 97 6.41 14.39 1.42
N PRO A 98 6.90 14.99 2.53
CA PRO A 98 7.57 14.22 3.55
C PRO A 98 6.59 13.15 4.04
N MET A 99 6.78 11.91 3.60
CA MET A 99 6.17 10.75 4.21
C MET A 99 6.87 10.55 5.55
N THR A 100 6.58 11.43 6.51
CA THR A 100 6.71 11.05 7.90
C THR A 100 5.70 9.93 8.09
N PRO A 101 6.12 8.69 8.42
CA PRO A 101 5.16 7.69 8.87
C PRO A 101 4.52 8.28 10.12
N THR A 102 3.28 8.75 10.01
CA THR A 102 2.48 9.06 11.17
C THR A 102 2.42 7.77 11.97
N PRO A 103 2.92 7.71 13.21
CA PRO A 103 2.82 6.52 14.02
C PRO A 103 1.32 6.23 14.19
N GLN A 104 0.84 5.23 13.46
CA GLN A 104 -0.48 4.66 13.68
C GLN A 104 -0.48 4.17 15.13
N PRO A 105 -1.45 4.56 15.97
CA PRO A 105 -1.53 4.03 17.33
C PRO A 105 -1.60 2.51 17.25
N ILE A 106 -0.55 1.84 17.72
CA ILE A 106 -0.49 0.39 17.84
C ILE A 106 -1.54 0.02 18.89
N HIS A 107 -2.76 -0.31 18.44
CA HIS A 107 -3.80 -0.78 19.32
C HIS A 107 -3.37 -2.16 19.85
N PRO A 108 -3.16 -2.33 21.16
CA PRO A 108 -2.78 -3.62 21.70
C PRO A 108 -3.92 -4.61 21.47
N HIS A 109 -3.69 -5.62 20.63
CA HIS A 109 -4.60 -6.75 20.54
C HIS A 109 -4.67 -7.45 21.91
N PRO A 110 -5.88 -7.72 22.46
CA PRO A 110 -6.00 -8.41 23.72
C PRO A 110 -5.50 -9.86 23.55
N ARG A 111 -4.30 -10.14 24.08
CA ARG A 111 -3.81 -11.51 24.26
C ARG A 111 -4.77 -12.26 25.18
N LYS A 112 -5.59 -13.16 24.61
CA LYS A 112 -6.34 -14.14 25.40
C LYS A 112 -5.33 -14.99 26.18
N ARG A 113 -5.16 -14.70 27.47
CA ARG A 113 -4.40 -15.55 28.39
C ARG A 113 -5.09 -16.91 28.42
N ARG A 114 -4.45 -17.94 27.86
CA ARG A 114 -4.84 -19.33 28.09
C ARG A 114 -4.77 -19.53 29.60
N ARG A 115 -5.92 -19.80 30.23
CA ARG A 115 -5.96 -20.30 31.60
C ARG A 115 -5.28 -21.67 31.57
N ALA A 116 -4.16 -21.79 32.27
CA ALA A 116 -3.64 -23.09 32.65
C ALA A 116 -4.64 -23.73 33.62
N GLY A 117 -4.93 -25.01 33.39
CA GLY A 117 -5.56 -25.87 34.38
C GLY A 117 -4.61 -26.21 35.52
#